data_AF-A0A969B0F7-F1
#
_entry.id   AF-A0A969B0F7-F1
#
_cell.length_a   1.000
_cell.length_b   1.000
_cell.length_c   1.000
_cell.angle_alpha   90.00
_cell.angle_beta   90.00
_cell.angle_gamma   90.00
#
_symmetry.space_group_name_H-M   'P 1'
#
loop_
_entity.id
_entity.type
_entity.pdbx_description
1 polymer ?
#
loop_
_entity_poly.entity_id
_entity_poly.type
_entity_poly.pdbx_seq_one_letter_code
_entity_poly.pdbx_strand_id
1 'polypeptide(L)'
;MIPFILGIQGNPCTENIRLSSPTTSVGRITYQWFRNGVAIQGATMANYQIPKGEEGIYVLKANDGGECELSNSFNYKLDTAITKIQTEICKGEVYTVSNQKI
;
A
#
# COMPACT_ATOMS: atom_id res chain seq x y z
N MET A 1 -19.90 4.16 -14.29
CA MET A 1 -18.66 3.41 -14.09
C MET A 1 -18.25 3.56 -12.63
N ILE A 2 -18.29 2.50 -11.84
CA ILE A 2 -17.87 2.54 -10.43
C ILE A 2 -16.34 2.42 -10.42
N PRO A 3 -15.61 3.28 -9.68
CA PRO A 3 -14.14 3.21 -9.66
C PRO A 3 -13.65 1.95 -8.94
N PHE A 4 -12.67 1.28 -9.53
CA PHE A 4 -11.97 0.14 -8.91
C PHE A 4 -10.95 0.66 -7.89
N ILE A 5 -11.36 0.78 -6.62
CA ILE A 5 -10.53 1.31 -5.53
C ILE A 5 -9.94 0.17 -4.71
N LEU A 6 -8.61 0.14 -4.52
CA LEU A 6 -7.94 -0.84 -3.67
C LEU A 6 -8.40 -0.78 -2.22
N GLY A 7 -8.66 -1.94 -1.62
CA GLY A 7 -8.71 -2.07 -0.16
C GLY A 7 -7.29 -1.99 0.40
N ILE A 8 -7.08 -1.16 1.42
CA ILE A 8 -5.78 -0.99 2.09
C ILE A 8 -5.98 -1.31 3.56
N GLN A 9 -5.16 -2.22 4.09
CA GLN A 9 -5.14 -2.59 5.51
C GLN A 9 -3.71 -2.57 6.03
N GLY A 10 -3.53 -2.18 7.30
CA GLY A 10 -2.23 -2.16 7.97
C GLY A 10 -1.71 -0.75 8.24
N ASN A 11 -0.54 -0.68 8.88
CA ASN A 11 0.16 0.55 9.21
C ASN A 11 1.47 0.64 8.39
N PRO A 12 1.64 1.69 7.56
CA PRO A 12 2.80 1.83 6.68
C PRO A 12 4.13 1.92 7.45
N CYS A 13 4.10 2.43 8.68
CA CYS A 13 5.28 2.55 9.54
C CYS A 13 5.75 1.21 10.12
N THR A 14 4.90 0.18 10.08
CA THR A 14 5.23 -1.17 10.59
C THR A 14 5.39 -2.21 9.48
N GLU A 15 5.49 -1.76 8.23
CA GLU A 15 5.72 -2.63 7.05
C GLU A 15 4.69 -3.77 6.90
N ASN A 16 3.46 -3.56 7.37
CA ASN A 16 2.41 -4.59 7.36
C ASN A 16 1.24 -4.18 6.46
N ILE A 17 1.51 -3.47 5.37
CA ILE A 17 0.48 -3.08 4.39
C ILE A 17 0.04 -4.27 3.55
N ARG A 18 -1.26 -4.54 3.57
CA ARG A 18 -1.95 -5.51 2.74
C ARG A 18 -2.92 -4.77 1.82
N LEU A 19 -2.80 -5.04 0.53
CA LEU A 19 -3.70 -4.54 -0.51
C LEU A 19 -4.70 -5.62 -0.90
N SER A 20 -5.95 -5.26 -1.18
CA SER A 20 -7.01 -6.19 -1.58
C SER A 20 -7.83 -5.68 -2.76
N SER A 21 -8.31 -6.60 -3.59
CA SER A 21 -9.24 -6.31 -4.69
C SER A 21 -10.61 -5.87 -4.16
N PRO A 22 -11.23 -4.81 -4.73
CA PRO A 22 -12.60 -4.39 -4.40
C PRO A 22 -13.70 -5.27 -5.01
N THR A 23 -13.41 -6.05 -6.06
CA THR A 23 -14.46 -6.78 -6.80
C THR A 23 -14.91 -8.05 -6.10
N THR A 24 -16.19 -8.09 -5.78
CA THR A 24 -17.00 -9.27 -5.47
C THR A 24 -17.77 -9.71 -6.71
N SER A 25 -17.12 -9.98 -7.85
CA SER A 25 -17.81 -10.59 -9.00
C SER A 25 -17.63 -12.11 -8.96
N VAL A 26 -18.76 -12.82 -9.05
CA VAL A 26 -18.86 -14.28 -8.96
C VAL A 26 -18.44 -14.86 -10.31
N GLY A 27 -17.13 -14.90 -10.56
CA GLY A 27 -16.51 -15.41 -11.78
C GLY A 27 -15.03 -15.73 -11.55
N ARG A 28 -14.37 -16.41 -12.50
CA ARG A 28 -12.94 -16.74 -12.39
C ARG A 28 -12.10 -15.47 -12.69
N ILE A 29 -12.03 -14.56 -11.73
CA ILE A 29 -11.19 -13.35 -11.83
C ILE A 29 -9.72 -13.76 -11.77
N THR A 30 -8.94 -13.26 -12.71
CA THR A 30 -7.47 -13.34 -12.69
C THR A 30 -6.90 -12.02 -12.22
N TYR A 31 -5.92 -12.10 -11.32
CA TYR A 31 -5.27 -10.93 -10.75
C TYR A 31 -3.80 -10.90 -11.15
N GLN A 32 -3.26 -9.70 -11.28
CA GLN A 32 -1.83 -9.47 -11.39
C GLN A 32 -1.47 -8.14 -10.73
N TRP A 33 -0.58 -8.19 -9.75
CA TRP A 33 -0.03 -6.98 -9.13
C TRP A 33 1.14 -6.43 -9.93
N PHE A 34 1.23 -5.11 -9.99
CA PHE A 34 2.30 -4.36 -10.61
C PHE A 34 2.94 -3.43 -9.58
N ARG A 35 4.26 -3.30 -9.65
CA ARG A 35 5.05 -2.31 -8.90
C ARG A 35 5.80 -1.45 -9.89
N ASN A 36 5.61 -0.13 -9.83
CA ASN A 36 6.22 0.84 -10.74
C ASN A 36 6.01 0.48 -12.23
N GLY A 37 4.84 -0.09 -12.56
CA GLY A 37 4.49 -0.54 -13.91
C GLY A 37 5.03 -1.91 -14.31
N VAL A 38 5.82 -2.59 -13.47
CA VAL A 38 6.37 -3.93 -13.74
C VAL A 38 5.55 -4.99 -13.00
N ALA A 39 5.20 -6.08 -13.69
CA ALA A 39 4.45 -7.18 -13.08
C ALA A 39 5.29 -7.87 -11.98
N ILE A 40 4.70 -8.04 -10.80
CA ILE A 40 5.31 -8.77 -9.70
C ILE A 40 5.08 -10.27 -9.93
N GLN A 41 6.15 -11.02 -10.16
CA GLN A 41 6.05 -12.44 -10.49
C GLN A 41 5.35 -13.22 -9.37
N GLY A 42 4.35 -14.03 -9.73
CA GLY A 42 3.60 -14.87 -8.79
C GLY A 42 2.53 -14.14 -7.97
N ALA A 43 2.41 -12.81 -8.07
CA ALA A 43 1.41 -12.03 -7.36
C ALA A 43 0.05 -12.06 -8.09
N THR A 44 -0.61 -13.23 -8.05
CA THR A 44 -1.90 -13.48 -8.73
C THR A 44 -3.08 -13.63 -7.77
N MET A 45 -2.86 -13.35 -6.49
CA MET A 45 -3.92 -13.37 -5.48
C MET A 45 -4.62 -12.01 -5.43
N ALA A 46 -5.91 -12.02 -5.08
CA ALA A 46 -6.67 -10.80 -4.83
C ALA A 46 -6.08 -9.94 -3.71
N ASN A 47 -5.34 -10.57 -2.80
CA ASN A 47 -4.62 -9.92 -1.72
C ASN A 47 -3.12 -9.93 -1.99
N TYR A 48 -2.44 -8.84 -1.69
CA TYR A 48 -0.99 -8.75 -1.76
C TYR A 48 -0.43 -8.10 -0.50
N GLN A 49 0.50 -8.79 0.14
CA GLN A 49 1.29 -8.25 1.24
C GLN A 49 2.52 -7.59 0.65
N ILE A 50 2.70 -6.29 0.90
CA ILE A 50 3.91 -5.60 0.47
C ILE A 50 5.09 -6.12 1.30
N PRO A 51 6.16 -6.67 0.68
CA PRO A 51 7.35 -7.06 1.42
C PRO A 51 8.06 -5.85 2.03
N LYS A 52 8.77 -6.09 3.13
CA LYS A 52 9.51 -5.05 3.86
C LYS A 52 10.51 -4.34 2.95
N GLY A 53 10.59 -3.02 3.05
CA GLY A 53 11.50 -2.21 2.24
C GLY A 53 11.11 -2.03 0.77
N GLU A 54 10.04 -2.68 0.29
CA GLU A 54 9.69 -2.63 -1.13
C GLU A 54 8.78 -1.44 -1.48
N GLU A 55 9.35 -0.23 -1.40
CA GLU A 55 8.67 1.00 -1.78
C GLU A 55 8.28 1.04 -3.25
N GLY A 56 7.21 1.75 -3.59
CA GLY A 56 6.82 1.96 -4.98
C GLY A 56 5.33 2.20 -5.17
N ILE A 57 4.96 2.36 -6.44
CA ILE A 57 3.58 2.53 -6.86
C ILE A 57 2.99 1.17 -7.19
N TYR A 58 1.98 0.76 -6.43
CA TYR A 58 1.28 -0.49 -6.59
C TYR A 58 -0.04 -0.31 -7.33
N VAL A 59 -0.29 -1.18 -8.31
CA VAL A 59 -1.54 -1.23 -9.08
C VAL A 59 -1.95 -2.70 -9.23
N LEU A 60 -3.25 -2.96 -9.11
CA LEU A 60 -3.85 -4.26 -9.41
C LEU A 60 -4.49 -4.22 -10.79
N LYS A 61 -4.19 -5.24 -11.61
CA LYS A 61 -4.96 -5.58 -12.80
C LYS A 61 -5.87 -6.74 -12.47
N ALA A 62 -7.17 -6.55 -12.64
CA ALA A 62 -8.17 -7.62 -12.54
C ALA A 62 -8.77 -7.88 -13.92
N ASN A 63 -8.94 -9.14 -14.28
CA ASN A 63 -9.62 -9.56 -15.51
C ASN A 63 -10.62 -10.66 -15.18
N ASP A 64 -11.90 -10.41 -15.46
CA ASP A 64 -13.01 -11.29 -15.18
C ASP A 64 -13.39 -12.23 -16.35
N GLY A 65 -12.59 -12.23 -17.42
CA GLY A 65 -12.82 -12.99 -18.64
C GLY A 65 -13.37 -12.15 -19.80
N GLY A 66 -13.82 -10.92 -19.54
CA GLY A 66 -14.26 -9.97 -20.56
C GLY A 66 -13.54 -8.64 -20.48
N GLU A 67 -13.61 -7.97 -19.34
CA GLU A 67 -13.07 -6.63 -19.16
C GLU A 67 -11.82 -6.65 -18.26
N CYS A 68 -10.83 -5.85 -18.68
CA CYS A 68 -9.60 -5.68 -17.95
C CYS A 68 -9.66 -4.34 -17.20
N GLU A 69 -9.85 -4.41 -15.89
CA GLU A 69 -9.89 -3.24 -15.02
C GLU A 69 -8.55 -3.03 -14.31
N LEU A 70 -8.12 -1.78 -14.24
CA LEU A 70 -6.98 -1.35 -13.43
C LEU A 70 -7.48 -0.62 -12.19
N SER A 71 -6.82 -0.88 -11.07
CA SER A 71 -7.06 -0.13 -9.84
C SER A 71 -6.49 1.28 -9.88
N ASN A 72 -6.91 2.08 -8.91
CA ASN A 72 -6.12 3.25 -8.53
C ASN A 72 -4.70 2.84 -8.12
N SER A 73 -3.78 3.78 -8.23
CA SER A 73 -2.40 3.63 -7.76
C SER A 73 -2.32 3.83 -6.25
N PHE A 74 -1.56 2.97 -5.56
CA PHE A 74 -1.16 3.15 -4.17
C PHE A 74 0.35 3.41 -4.09
N ASN A 75 0.75 4.58 -3.61
CA ASN A 75 2.15 4.94 -3.44
C ASN A 75 2.62 4.53 -2.04
N TYR A 76 3.28 3.38 -1.95
CA TYR A 76 3.89 2.94 -0.70
C TYR A 76 5.28 3.55 -0.54
N LYS A 77 5.44 4.32 0.54
CA LYS A 77 6.72 4.83 1.00
C LYS A 77 6.86 4.56 2.48
N LEU A 78 8.04 4.10 2.85
CA LEU A 78 8.45 4.01 4.23
C LEU A 78 8.90 5.39 4.67
N ASP A 79 8.19 5.94 5.63
CA ASP A 79 8.70 7.08 6.36
C ASP A 79 9.75 6.58 7.35
N THR A 80 10.94 6.31 6.84
CA THR A 80 12.12 5.94 7.65
C THR A 80 12.67 7.11 8.45
N ALA A 81 12.01 8.27 8.46
CA ALA A 81 12.25 9.32 9.44
C ALA A 81 11.72 8.89 10.82
N ILE A 82 12.34 7.86 11.41
CA ILE A 82 12.48 7.85 12.85
C ILE A 82 13.39 9.03 13.14
N THR A 83 12.79 10.21 13.33
CA THR A 83 13.45 11.33 13.99
C THR A 83 14.08 10.69 15.22
N LYS A 84 15.40 10.67 15.26
CA LYS A 84 16.18 10.31 16.44
C LYS A 84 15.48 11.03 17.58
N ILE A 85 14.66 10.33 18.37
CA ILE A 85 14.18 10.89 19.62
C ILE A 85 15.49 10.98 20.38
N GLN A 86 16.12 12.15 20.32
CA GLN A 86 17.30 12.41 21.10
C GLN A 86 16.79 12.23 22.53
N THR A 87 17.12 11.09 23.12
CA THR A 87 16.77 10.72 24.49
C THR A 87 17.65 11.51 25.45
N GLU A 88 17.63 12.83 25.28
CA GLU A 88 18.25 13.81 26.16
C GLU A 88 17.42 15.10 26.05
N ILE A 89 16.20 15.03 26.59
CA ILE A 89 15.37 16.22 26.80
C ILE A 89 15.92 16.90 28.06
N CYS A 90 16.68 17.97 27.88
CA CYS A 90 17.03 18.86 28.97
C CYS A 90 15.75 19.51 29.55
N LYS A 91 15.68 19.63 30.88
CA LYS A 91 14.53 20.22 31.58
C LYS A 91 14.32 21.67 31.11
N GLY A 92 13.29 21.92 30.30
CA GLY A 92 12.82 23.27 29.96
C GLY A 92 12.67 23.60 28.47
N GLU A 93 12.98 22.70 27.54
CA GLU A 93 12.81 22.98 26.11
C GLU A 93 11.43 22.53 25.59
N VAL A 94 10.75 23.43 24.87
CA VAL A 94 9.48 23.18 24.20
C VAL A 94 9.78 22.86 22.73
N TYR A 95 9.56 21.62 22.34
CA TYR A 95 9.66 21.18 20.95
C TYR A 95 8.27 21.05 20.33
N THR A 96 8.03 21.72 19.22
CA THR A 96 6.78 21.65 18.47
C THR A 96 6.83 20.43 17.55
N VAL A 97 6.09 19.36 17.90
CA VAL A 97 5.91 18.21 17.01
C VAL A 97 4.89 18.60 15.95
N SER A 98 5.37 19.09 14.81
CA SER A 98 4.49 19.66 13.79
C SER A 98 3.88 18.66 12.81
N ASN A 99 4.11 17.34 12.91
CA ASN A 99 3.70 16.44 11.82
C ASN A 99 3.28 15.01 12.21
N GLN A 100 2.53 14.83 13.30
CA GLN A 100 1.82 13.55 13.48
C GLN A 100 0.41 13.74 14.03
N LYS A 101 -0.56 13.39 13.18
CA LYS A 101 -1.97 13.27 13.54
C LYS A 101 -2.14 11.92 14.24
N ILE A 102 -2.41 11.94 15.54
CA ILE A 102 -2.81 10.77 16.33
C ILE A 102 -4.22 10.35 15.87
#